data_AF-A0A966SJ38-F1
#
_entry.id   AF-A0A966SJ38-F1
#
_cell.length_a   1.000
_cell.length_b   1.000
_cell.length_c   1.000
_cell.angle_alpha   90.00
_cell.angle_beta   90.00
_cell.angle_gamma   90.00
#
_symmetry.space_group_name_H-M   'P 1'
#
loop_
_entity.id
_entity.type
_entity.pdbx_description
1 polymer ?
#
loop_
_entity_poly.entity_id
_entity_poly.type
_entity_poly.pdbx_seq_one_letter_code
_entity_poly.pdbx_strand_id
1 'polypeptide(L)'
;MKPLFALSLALSLTSAAHAAPAGELEAKPDDARLEKFKPRKAPQPSGLVLKTGDRLAIIGDSITEQKMYSRIMETYLTVCVPELEVTVRQYGWGGETAPGFLSRMTNDCLTFKPTVATTCYGMNDHGYRAYTPDVGDRYRKASTAIVQAFKTHGVRVIQGSPGSVGWTGDANAEAKNLSLGELRHIGMEIADKEHVGFADVFWPMLTAGIEGQKRYAPNYAISGGDRVHPGGAGHLVMAYAFLKSLGLDGDVGTITVDLKGDKATATKGHEVLSAGGGEVKLKSTRYPYCATGDLKSDGSIRSGMSLVPFNKELNRLTLVGKNAGATKYKVTWGTESHSYTAEQLAHGVNLADDFAVNPFSEAFNKVDAAVAAKQGYET
;
A
#
# COMPACT_ATOMS: atom_id res chain seq x y z
N MET A 1 21.73 -68.48 36.02
CA MET A 1 21.31 -67.35 36.87
C MET A 1 22.29 -66.20 36.74
N LYS A 2 21.90 -65.14 36.02
CA LYS A 2 22.44 -63.77 36.06
C LYS A 2 21.30 -62.84 35.56
N PRO A 3 21.08 -61.66 36.16
CA PRO A 3 19.78 -60.97 36.10
C PRO A 3 19.60 -60.15 34.82
N LEU A 4 18.33 -60.05 34.39
CA LEU A 4 17.84 -59.10 33.39
C LEU A 4 17.81 -57.70 34.00
N PHE A 5 18.46 -56.72 33.37
CA PHE A 5 18.20 -55.30 33.62
C PHE A 5 17.43 -54.73 32.43
N ALA A 6 16.16 -54.39 32.66
CA ALA A 6 15.35 -53.62 31.72
C ALA A 6 15.67 -52.13 31.90
N LEU A 7 16.19 -51.50 30.85
CA LEU A 7 16.44 -50.05 30.82
C LEU A 7 15.23 -49.37 30.17
N SER A 8 14.34 -48.81 30.99
CA SER A 8 13.22 -47.98 30.52
C SER A 8 13.75 -46.57 30.19
N LEU A 9 13.75 -46.21 28.91
CA LEU A 9 14.11 -44.87 28.43
C LEU A 9 12.85 -43.98 28.47
N ALA A 10 12.77 -43.08 29.44
CA ALA A 10 11.75 -42.04 29.50
C ALA A 10 12.14 -40.91 28.54
N LEU A 11 11.36 -40.72 27.47
CA LEU A 11 11.51 -39.57 26.56
C LEU A 11 10.77 -38.37 27.18
N SER A 12 11.50 -37.45 27.81
CA SER A 12 10.96 -36.15 28.22
C SER A 12 10.90 -35.22 26.99
N LEU A 13 9.71 -34.98 26.46
CA LEU A 13 9.47 -33.91 25.49
C LEU A 13 9.47 -32.57 26.24
N THR A 14 10.63 -31.93 26.33
CA THR A 14 10.73 -30.51 26.71
C THR A 14 10.33 -29.68 25.50
N SER A 15 9.19 -28.98 25.60
CA SER A 15 8.77 -27.97 24.64
C SER A 15 9.73 -26.77 24.72
N ALA A 16 10.83 -26.82 23.98
CA ALA A 16 11.63 -25.65 23.72
C ALA A 16 10.81 -24.72 22.82
N ALA A 17 10.43 -23.56 23.35
CA ALA A 17 9.93 -22.45 22.56
C ALA A 17 10.92 -22.22 21.41
N HIS A 18 10.47 -22.47 20.18
CA HIS A 18 11.25 -22.16 19.00
C HIS A 18 11.40 -20.64 18.93
N ALA A 19 12.54 -20.13 19.39
CA ALA A 19 12.98 -18.81 19.00
C ALA A 19 13.18 -18.85 17.48
N ALA A 20 12.29 -18.17 16.75
CA ALA A 20 12.47 -17.96 15.32
C ALA A 20 13.87 -17.37 15.07
N PRO A 21 14.54 -17.72 13.95
CA PRO A 21 15.81 -17.10 13.60
C PRO A 21 15.64 -15.58 13.61
N ALA A 22 16.65 -14.85 14.11
CA ALA A 22 16.62 -13.39 14.13
C ALA A 22 16.46 -12.88 12.69
N GLY A 23 15.23 -12.50 12.33
CA GLY A 23 14.92 -11.98 11.00
C GLY A 23 15.68 -10.69 10.74
N GLU A 24 15.97 -10.42 9.46
CA GLU A 24 16.49 -9.11 9.04
C GLU A 24 15.58 -7.98 9.56
N LEU A 25 16.16 -6.86 9.96
CA LEU A 25 15.41 -5.67 10.38
C LEU A 25 15.22 -4.72 9.19
N GLU A 26 14.15 -3.94 9.22
CA GLU A 26 13.96 -2.83 8.28
C GLU A 26 15.06 -1.78 8.47
N ALA A 27 15.42 -1.11 7.37
CA ALA A 27 16.27 0.06 7.43
C ALA A 27 15.61 1.13 8.31
N LYS A 28 16.35 1.63 9.30
CA LYS A 28 15.90 2.71 10.17
C LYS A 28 16.48 4.04 9.71
N PRO A 29 15.65 5.04 9.38
CA PRO A 29 16.11 6.41 9.25
C PRO A 29 16.86 6.86 10.51
N ASP A 30 17.85 7.73 10.32
CA ASP A 30 18.56 8.36 11.43
C ASP A 30 17.64 9.38 12.13
N ASP A 31 16.97 8.93 13.18
CA ASP A 31 16.08 9.72 14.03
C ASP A 31 15.96 9.07 15.42
N ALA A 32 16.20 9.85 16.47
CA ALA A 32 16.19 9.37 17.86
C ALA A 32 14.86 8.72 18.26
N ARG A 33 13.73 9.14 17.66
CA ARG A 33 12.41 8.54 17.91
C ARG A 33 12.33 7.06 17.50
N LEU A 34 13.22 6.61 16.62
CA LEU A 34 13.25 5.25 16.08
C LEU A 34 14.23 4.31 16.83
N GLU A 35 14.92 4.80 17.86
CA GLU A 35 15.95 4.03 18.58
C GLU A 35 15.39 2.73 19.17
N LYS A 36 14.25 2.81 19.86
CA LYS A 36 13.61 1.68 20.55
C LYS A 36 12.91 0.70 19.61
N PHE A 37 12.68 1.09 18.36
CA PHE A 37 12.00 0.24 17.39
C PHE A 37 12.96 -0.81 16.83
N LYS A 38 12.45 -2.05 16.77
CA LYS A 38 13.11 -3.21 16.14
C LYS A 38 12.19 -3.77 15.03
N PRO A 39 11.92 -3.00 13.97
CA PRO A 39 10.99 -3.41 12.92
C PRO A 39 11.55 -4.63 12.18
N ARG A 40 10.93 -5.81 12.34
CA ARG A 40 11.27 -6.98 11.51
C ARG A 40 10.94 -6.67 10.05
N LYS A 41 11.80 -7.10 9.13
CA LYS A 41 11.60 -6.91 7.69
C LYS A 41 10.29 -7.56 7.25
N ALA A 42 9.40 -6.77 6.66
CA ALA A 42 8.12 -7.24 6.17
C ALA A 42 8.33 -8.17 4.96
N PRO A 43 7.58 -9.30 4.86
CA PRO A 43 7.67 -10.17 3.71
C PRO A 43 7.22 -9.43 2.45
N GLN A 44 7.92 -9.64 1.35
CA GLN A 44 7.55 -9.09 0.06
C GLN A 44 6.54 -10.03 -0.63
N PRO A 45 5.62 -9.51 -1.45
CA PRO A 45 4.74 -10.35 -2.27
C PRO A 45 5.58 -11.22 -3.21
N SER A 46 5.22 -12.49 -3.36
CA SER A 46 5.87 -13.41 -4.29
C SER A 46 5.38 -13.29 -5.73
N GLY A 47 4.35 -12.47 -5.97
CA GLY A 47 3.77 -12.21 -7.28
C GLY A 47 2.41 -11.50 -7.17
N LEU A 48 1.78 -11.27 -8.31
CA LEU A 48 0.44 -10.67 -8.39
C LEU A 48 -0.60 -11.59 -7.70
N VAL A 49 -1.27 -11.06 -6.69
CA VAL A 49 -2.29 -11.77 -5.91
C VAL A 49 -3.63 -11.78 -6.64
N LEU A 50 -3.94 -10.68 -7.34
CA LEU A 50 -5.21 -10.47 -8.05
C LEU A 50 -5.28 -11.29 -9.34
N LYS A 51 -6.49 -11.69 -9.68
CA LYS A 51 -6.88 -12.36 -10.93
C LYS A 51 -8.01 -11.57 -11.58
N THR A 52 -8.18 -11.77 -12.89
CA THR A 52 -9.28 -11.15 -13.63
C THR A 52 -10.64 -11.48 -13.00
N GLY A 53 -11.45 -10.45 -12.76
CA GLY A 53 -12.80 -10.57 -12.18
C GLY A 53 -12.83 -10.75 -10.66
N ASP A 54 -11.71 -10.52 -9.97
CA ASP A 54 -11.67 -10.62 -8.51
C ASP A 54 -12.59 -9.60 -7.81
N ARG A 55 -13.12 -10.00 -6.65
CA ARG A 55 -13.92 -9.17 -5.76
C ARG A 55 -13.09 -8.89 -4.51
N LEU A 56 -12.55 -7.69 -4.41
CA LEU A 56 -11.68 -7.25 -3.33
C LEU A 56 -12.51 -6.61 -2.20
N ALA A 57 -12.45 -7.21 -1.02
CA ALA A 57 -12.94 -6.61 0.21
C ALA A 57 -11.82 -5.83 0.92
N ILE A 58 -12.04 -4.55 1.20
CA ILE A 58 -11.10 -3.70 1.98
C ILE A 58 -11.70 -3.49 3.36
N ILE A 59 -11.11 -4.07 4.40
CA ILE A 59 -11.74 -4.15 5.73
C ILE A 59 -10.88 -3.42 6.76
N GLY A 60 -11.50 -2.67 7.65
CA GLY A 60 -10.83 -2.07 8.79
C GLY A 60 -11.75 -1.23 9.66
N ASP A 61 -11.14 -0.38 10.48
CA ASP A 61 -11.84 0.45 11.46
C ASP A 61 -12.27 1.83 10.89
N SER A 62 -12.35 2.85 11.76
CA SER A 62 -12.68 4.23 11.40
C SER A 62 -11.78 4.80 10.30
N ILE A 63 -10.52 4.37 10.21
CA ILE A 63 -9.62 4.85 9.14
C ILE A 63 -10.08 4.33 7.78
N THR A 64 -10.65 3.13 7.74
CA THR A 64 -11.26 2.57 6.51
C THR A 64 -12.61 3.22 6.21
N GLU A 65 -13.38 3.51 7.25
CA GLU A 65 -14.66 4.22 7.15
C GLU A 65 -14.52 5.64 6.55
N GLN A 66 -13.32 6.26 6.63
CA GLN A 66 -13.01 7.51 5.92
C GLN A 66 -13.03 7.36 4.39
N LYS A 67 -12.94 6.13 3.87
CA LYS A 67 -13.02 5.78 2.43
C LYS A 67 -11.94 6.38 1.54
N MET A 68 -10.84 6.87 2.12
CA MET A 68 -9.79 7.56 1.36
C MET A 68 -8.80 6.57 0.75
N TYR A 69 -8.11 5.73 1.55
CA TYR A 69 -7.17 4.76 0.98
C TYR A 69 -7.89 3.68 0.14
N SER A 70 -9.11 3.28 0.53
CA SER A 70 -9.93 2.35 -0.26
C SER A 70 -10.33 2.94 -1.62
N ARG A 71 -10.65 4.23 -1.68
CA ARG A 71 -10.88 4.95 -2.94
C ARG A 71 -9.61 5.01 -3.78
N ILE A 72 -8.47 5.35 -3.19
CA ILE A 72 -7.18 5.37 -3.90
C ILE A 72 -6.90 3.99 -4.53
N MET A 73 -7.06 2.91 -3.75
CA MET A 73 -6.84 1.55 -4.23
C MET A 73 -7.79 1.18 -5.37
N GLU A 74 -9.10 1.44 -5.23
CA GLU A 74 -10.07 1.11 -6.28
C GLU A 74 -9.86 1.94 -7.55
N THR A 75 -9.66 3.25 -7.42
CA THR A 75 -9.36 4.13 -8.55
C THR A 75 -8.10 3.63 -9.27
N TYR A 76 -7.04 3.27 -8.53
CA TYR A 76 -5.82 2.69 -9.11
C TYR A 76 -6.11 1.41 -9.90
N LEU A 77 -6.82 0.45 -9.30
CA LEU A 77 -7.14 -0.82 -9.95
C LEU A 77 -7.97 -0.62 -11.22
N THR A 78 -8.86 0.39 -11.21
CA THR A 78 -9.74 0.71 -12.33
C THR A 78 -8.98 1.35 -13.49
N VAL A 79 -7.99 2.22 -13.24
CA VAL A 79 -7.36 3.02 -14.31
C VAL A 79 -5.98 2.50 -14.73
N CYS A 80 -5.20 1.97 -13.79
CA CYS A 80 -3.83 1.53 -14.02
C CYS A 80 -3.77 0.08 -14.52
N VAL A 81 -4.68 -0.77 -14.06
CA VAL A 81 -4.72 -2.21 -14.39
C VAL A 81 -6.15 -2.70 -14.73
N PRO A 82 -6.87 -2.01 -15.63
CA PRO A 82 -8.27 -2.31 -15.96
C PRO A 82 -8.49 -3.73 -16.48
N GLU A 83 -7.46 -4.37 -17.05
CA GLU A 83 -7.54 -5.76 -17.52
C GLU A 83 -7.79 -6.78 -16.41
N LEU A 84 -7.59 -6.40 -15.13
CA LEU A 84 -7.92 -7.25 -14.00
C LEU A 84 -9.42 -7.23 -13.68
N GLU A 85 -10.18 -6.26 -14.19
CA GLU A 85 -11.64 -6.18 -13.99
C GLU A 85 -12.05 -6.38 -12.52
N VAL A 86 -11.23 -5.89 -11.60
CA VAL A 86 -11.44 -6.08 -10.15
C VAL A 86 -12.57 -5.18 -9.72
N THR A 87 -13.51 -5.75 -8.96
CA THR A 87 -14.53 -4.98 -8.26
C THR A 87 -14.13 -4.86 -6.78
N VAL A 88 -14.33 -3.68 -6.21
CA VAL A 88 -13.92 -3.39 -4.84
C VAL A 88 -15.14 -3.07 -3.99
N ARG A 89 -15.11 -3.48 -2.73
CA ARG A 89 -16.02 -2.98 -1.69
C ARG A 89 -15.29 -2.78 -0.39
N GLN A 90 -15.50 -1.65 0.27
CA GLN A 90 -14.92 -1.39 1.59
C GLN A 90 -15.91 -1.74 2.71
N TYR A 91 -15.36 -2.17 3.85
CA TYR A 91 -16.09 -2.65 5.02
C TYR A 91 -15.60 -1.95 6.31
N GLY A 92 -15.39 -0.64 6.24
CA GLY A 92 -14.91 0.19 7.34
C GLY A 92 -16.00 0.48 8.38
N TRP A 93 -15.67 0.33 9.65
CA TRP A 93 -16.59 0.62 10.75
C TRP A 93 -15.92 1.39 11.89
N GLY A 94 -16.49 2.54 12.26
CA GLY A 94 -15.93 3.43 13.28
C GLY A 94 -15.74 2.77 14.65
N GLY A 95 -14.53 2.91 15.22
CA GLY A 95 -14.20 2.36 16.54
C GLY A 95 -14.09 0.83 16.60
N GLU A 96 -14.19 0.14 15.46
CA GLU A 96 -14.13 -1.31 15.41
C GLU A 96 -12.73 -1.85 15.78
N THR A 97 -12.72 -3.02 16.42
CA THR A 97 -11.52 -3.83 16.69
C THR A 97 -11.62 -5.13 15.90
N ALA A 98 -10.53 -5.89 15.75
CA ALA A 98 -10.58 -7.17 15.04
C ALA A 98 -11.68 -8.13 15.57
N PRO A 99 -11.92 -8.27 16.89
CA PRO A 99 -13.06 -9.04 17.40
C PRO A 99 -14.44 -8.54 16.95
N GLY A 100 -14.61 -7.23 16.76
CA GLY A 100 -15.85 -6.63 16.27
C GLY A 100 -16.16 -7.09 14.86
N PHE A 101 -15.16 -7.00 13.96
CA PHE A 101 -15.31 -7.47 12.58
C PHE A 101 -15.60 -8.96 12.52
N LEU A 102 -14.85 -9.77 13.29
CA LEU A 102 -15.07 -11.21 13.36
C LEU A 102 -16.53 -11.56 13.70
N SER A 103 -17.18 -10.75 14.53
CA SER A 103 -18.58 -10.98 14.95
C SER A 103 -19.60 -10.69 13.85
N ARG A 104 -19.28 -9.81 12.89
CA ARG A 104 -20.20 -9.42 11.80
C ARG A 104 -19.78 -9.94 10.42
N MET A 105 -18.56 -10.44 10.25
CA MET A 105 -17.98 -10.76 8.93
C MET A 105 -18.83 -11.70 8.08
N THR A 106 -19.55 -12.63 8.71
CA THR A 106 -20.44 -13.56 7.99
C THR A 106 -21.57 -12.82 7.28
N ASN A 107 -22.26 -11.92 8.00
CA ASN A 107 -23.42 -11.21 7.48
C ASN A 107 -23.01 -10.08 6.54
N ASP A 108 -21.96 -9.35 6.90
CA ASP A 108 -21.65 -8.08 6.26
C ASP A 108 -20.69 -8.26 5.09
N CYS A 109 -19.71 -9.16 5.20
CA CYS A 109 -18.64 -9.30 4.20
C CYS A 109 -18.80 -10.58 3.36
N LEU A 110 -18.89 -11.75 4.00
CA LEU A 110 -18.92 -13.04 3.31
C LEU A 110 -20.19 -13.23 2.45
N THR A 111 -21.31 -12.59 2.81
CA THR A 111 -22.53 -12.53 1.99
C THR A 111 -22.28 -12.03 0.56
N PHE A 112 -21.32 -11.11 0.39
CA PHE A 112 -20.95 -10.55 -0.92
C PHE A 112 -19.86 -11.37 -1.62
N LYS A 113 -19.50 -12.52 -1.04
CA LYS A 113 -18.61 -13.53 -1.61
C LYS A 113 -17.28 -12.94 -2.11
N PRO A 114 -16.50 -12.20 -1.30
CA PRO A 114 -15.21 -11.71 -1.75
C PRO A 114 -14.31 -12.86 -2.23
N THR A 115 -13.38 -12.58 -3.15
CA THR A 115 -12.36 -13.56 -3.58
C THR A 115 -10.96 -13.17 -3.08
N VAL A 116 -10.80 -11.91 -2.69
CA VAL A 116 -9.62 -11.36 -2.03
C VAL A 116 -10.08 -10.43 -0.91
N ALA A 117 -9.38 -10.42 0.22
CA ALA A 117 -9.67 -9.54 1.36
C ALA A 117 -8.39 -8.91 1.92
N THR A 118 -8.43 -7.62 2.26
CA THR A 118 -7.41 -6.96 3.07
C THR A 118 -7.99 -6.62 4.44
N THR A 119 -7.18 -6.71 5.50
CA THR A 119 -7.59 -6.28 6.85
C THR A 119 -6.66 -5.19 7.38
N CYS A 120 -7.19 -4.14 8.00
CA CYS A 120 -6.42 -3.07 8.62
C CYS A 120 -6.97 -2.78 10.03
N TYR A 121 -6.55 -3.58 11.02
CA TYR A 121 -6.93 -3.44 12.43
C TYR A 121 -5.70 -3.36 13.33
N GLY A 122 -5.89 -2.85 14.55
CA GLY A 122 -4.84 -2.66 15.55
C GLY A 122 -4.92 -1.29 16.24
N MET A 123 -5.43 -0.27 15.55
CA MET A 123 -5.51 1.11 16.07
C MET A 123 -6.48 1.22 17.25
N ASN A 124 -7.64 0.55 17.21
CA ASN A 124 -8.51 0.47 18.39
C ASN A 124 -8.11 -0.69 19.32
N ASP A 125 -7.56 -1.78 18.78
CA ASP A 125 -7.21 -2.99 19.53
C ASP A 125 -6.14 -2.74 20.59
N HIS A 126 -5.19 -1.84 20.33
CA HIS A 126 -4.16 -1.49 21.32
C HIS A 126 -4.67 -0.60 22.46
N GLY A 127 -5.91 -0.09 22.37
CA GLY A 127 -6.57 0.71 23.39
C GLY A 127 -5.88 2.03 23.72
N TYR A 128 -5.12 2.61 22.78
CA TYR A 128 -4.37 3.85 22.96
C TYR A 128 -3.39 3.83 24.15
N ARG A 129 -2.84 2.65 24.45
CA ARG A 129 -1.91 2.42 25.57
C ARG A 129 -0.64 1.68 25.15
N ALA A 130 0.31 1.60 26.08
CA ALA A 130 1.49 0.77 25.95
C ALA A 130 1.11 -0.71 25.74
N TYR A 131 2.01 -1.46 25.10
CA TYR A 131 1.79 -2.89 24.86
C TYR A 131 1.68 -3.66 26.17
N THR A 132 0.74 -4.60 26.19
CA THR A 132 0.64 -5.65 27.20
C THR A 132 0.34 -6.98 26.51
N PRO A 133 0.72 -8.13 27.09
CA PRO A 133 0.43 -9.43 26.49
C PRO A 133 -1.05 -9.64 26.16
N ASP A 134 -1.98 -9.15 27.00
CA ASP A 134 -3.42 -9.27 26.75
C ASP A 134 -3.90 -8.52 25.50
N VAL A 135 -3.29 -7.37 25.19
CA VAL A 135 -3.55 -6.64 23.94
C VAL A 135 -3.15 -7.50 22.74
N GLY A 136 -1.93 -8.06 22.79
CA GLY A 136 -1.41 -8.92 21.74
C GLY A 136 -2.23 -10.19 21.55
N ASP A 137 -2.60 -10.87 22.64
CA ASP A 137 -3.36 -12.12 22.60
C ASP A 137 -4.78 -11.93 22.05
N ARG A 138 -5.46 -10.85 22.45
CA ARG A 138 -6.80 -10.53 21.94
C ARG A 138 -6.76 -10.24 20.44
N TYR A 139 -5.83 -9.40 20.00
CA TYR A 139 -5.65 -9.08 18.58
C TYR A 139 -5.28 -10.34 17.77
N ARG A 140 -4.30 -11.11 18.26
CA ARG A 140 -3.83 -12.34 17.61
C ARG A 140 -4.96 -13.33 17.41
N LYS A 141 -5.74 -13.60 18.45
CA LYS A 141 -6.85 -14.56 18.42
C LYS A 141 -7.88 -14.16 17.37
N ALA A 142 -8.31 -12.89 17.37
CA ALA A 142 -9.35 -12.42 16.46
C ALA A 142 -8.86 -12.35 15.01
N SER A 143 -7.69 -11.75 14.75
CA SER A 143 -7.12 -11.65 13.40
C SER A 143 -6.84 -13.03 12.80
N THR A 144 -6.33 -13.98 13.59
CA THR A 144 -6.15 -15.37 13.14
C THR A 144 -7.48 -16.01 12.73
N ALA A 145 -8.53 -15.86 13.55
CA ALA A 145 -9.85 -16.40 13.24
C ALA A 145 -10.47 -15.77 11.99
N ILE A 146 -10.29 -14.45 11.78
CA ILE A 146 -10.72 -13.77 10.54
C ILE A 146 -10.03 -14.36 9.32
N VAL A 147 -8.70 -14.49 9.35
CA VAL A 147 -7.91 -15.06 8.25
C VAL A 147 -8.36 -16.49 7.94
N GLN A 148 -8.52 -17.33 8.97
CA GLN A 148 -8.97 -18.72 8.82
C GLN A 148 -10.40 -18.81 8.28
N ALA A 149 -11.31 -17.94 8.72
CA ALA A 149 -12.67 -17.87 8.20
C ALA A 149 -12.68 -17.51 6.70
N PHE A 150 -11.90 -16.51 6.28
CA PHE A 150 -11.74 -16.18 4.86
C PHE A 150 -11.16 -17.33 4.04
N LYS A 151 -10.10 -17.98 4.53
CA LYS A 151 -9.49 -19.16 3.85
C LYS A 151 -10.49 -20.30 3.67
N THR A 152 -11.32 -20.57 4.69
CA THR A 152 -12.37 -21.60 4.63
C THR A 152 -13.41 -21.30 3.53
N HIS A 153 -13.58 -20.03 3.16
CA HIS A 153 -14.46 -19.58 2.08
C HIS A 153 -13.73 -19.37 0.74
N GLY A 154 -12.47 -19.83 0.62
CA GLY A 154 -11.68 -19.71 -0.60
C GLY A 154 -11.17 -18.30 -0.91
N VAL A 155 -11.15 -17.40 0.08
CA VAL A 155 -10.71 -16.01 -0.07
C VAL A 155 -9.21 -15.92 0.17
N ARG A 156 -8.47 -15.27 -0.76
CA ARG A 156 -7.06 -14.92 -0.54
C ARG A 156 -6.97 -13.70 0.38
N VAL A 157 -6.09 -13.73 1.36
CA VAL A 157 -6.02 -12.66 2.37
C VAL A 157 -4.70 -11.91 2.29
N ILE A 158 -4.77 -10.59 2.49
CA ILE A 158 -3.65 -9.74 2.85
C ILE A 158 -3.89 -9.23 4.27
N GLN A 159 -3.12 -9.74 5.23
CA GLN A 159 -3.13 -9.23 6.60
C GLN A 159 -2.38 -7.89 6.63
N GLY A 160 -3.09 -6.78 6.80
CA GLY A 160 -2.49 -5.48 7.04
C GLY A 160 -2.16 -5.26 8.51
N SER A 161 -1.08 -4.52 8.77
CA SER A 161 -0.80 -3.94 10.09
C SER A 161 -1.67 -2.70 10.34
N PRO A 162 -1.81 -2.20 11.58
CA PRO A 162 -2.32 -0.85 11.80
C PRO A 162 -1.36 0.21 11.23
N GLY A 163 -1.83 1.45 11.12
CA GLY A 163 -0.97 2.62 10.94
C GLY A 163 -0.27 3.06 12.23
N SER A 164 0.50 4.16 12.16
CA SER A 164 1.12 4.79 13.32
C SER A 164 0.26 5.90 13.92
N VAL A 165 0.50 6.28 15.17
CA VAL A 165 -0.03 7.53 15.76
C VAL A 165 0.95 8.69 15.62
N GLY A 166 0.42 9.91 15.52
CA GLY A 166 1.21 11.14 15.45
C GLY A 166 1.97 11.45 16.75
N TRP A 167 3.20 11.93 16.63
CA TRP A 167 4.08 12.23 17.76
C TRP A 167 3.84 13.60 18.41
N THR A 168 3.58 14.62 17.59
CA THR A 168 3.56 16.01 18.03
C THR A 168 2.48 16.23 19.09
N GLY A 169 2.91 16.71 20.27
CA GLY A 169 2.01 17.03 21.39
C GLY A 169 1.41 15.83 22.14
N ASP A 170 1.89 14.60 21.91
CA ASP A 170 1.46 13.41 22.68
C ASP A 170 2.65 12.79 23.44
N ALA A 171 2.65 12.98 24.77
CA ALA A 171 3.69 12.45 25.65
C ALA A 171 3.76 10.91 25.66
N ASN A 172 2.70 10.23 25.23
CA ASN A 172 2.62 8.77 25.17
C ASN A 172 2.79 8.20 23.75
N ALA A 173 3.10 9.05 22.75
CA ALA A 173 3.22 8.63 21.35
C ALA A 173 4.22 7.48 21.16
N GLU A 174 5.36 7.51 21.85
CA GLU A 174 6.36 6.44 21.76
C GLU A 174 5.78 5.11 22.24
N ALA A 175 5.16 5.07 23.43
CA ALA A 175 4.59 3.86 23.99
C ALA A 175 3.44 3.30 23.12
N LYS A 176 2.61 4.18 22.57
CA LYS A 176 1.52 3.83 21.65
C LYS A 176 2.07 3.25 20.34
N ASN A 177 3.06 3.89 19.73
CA ASN A 177 3.68 3.41 18.50
C ASN A 177 4.49 2.12 18.72
N LEU A 178 5.15 1.94 19.86
CA LEU A 178 5.77 0.65 20.22
C LEU A 178 4.71 -0.45 20.30
N SER A 179 3.55 -0.16 20.90
CA SER A 179 2.42 -1.10 20.95
C SER A 179 1.89 -1.47 19.56
N LEU A 180 1.68 -0.49 18.69
CA LEU A 180 1.26 -0.71 17.30
C LEU A 180 2.33 -1.46 16.49
N GLY A 181 3.61 -1.22 16.78
CA GLY A 181 4.74 -1.96 16.21
C GLY A 181 4.76 -3.43 16.62
N GLU A 182 4.41 -3.75 17.87
CA GLU A 182 4.22 -5.14 18.31
C GLU A 182 3.01 -5.78 17.62
N LEU A 183 1.87 -5.07 17.48
CA LEU A 183 0.72 -5.58 16.73
C LEU A 183 1.04 -5.82 15.24
N ARG A 184 1.89 -4.98 14.63
CA ARG A 184 2.46 -5.22 13.30
C ARG A 184 3.22 -6.55 13.26
N HIS A 185 4.09 -6.83 14.23
CA HIS A 185 4.85 -8.10 14.28
C HIS A 185 3.91 -9.30 14.47
N ILE A 186 2.87 -9.17 15.29
CA ILE A 186 1.83 -10.20 15.43
C ILE A 186 1.13 -10.44 14.09
N GLY A 187 0.78 -9.38 13.35
CA GLY A 187 0.20 -9.49 12.01
C GLY A 187 1.10 -10.24 11.02
N MET A 188 2.42 -9.97 11.05
CA MET A 188 3.40 -10.72 10.24
C MET A 188 3.45 -12.20 10.62
N GLU A 189 3.43 -12.52 11.92
CA GLU A 189 3.44 -13.90 12.40
C GLU A 189 2.16 -14.66 12.01
N ILE A 190 1.01 -13.99 11.97
CA ILE A 190 -0.23 -14.56 11.46
C ILE A 190 -0.12 -14.82 9.96
N ALA A 191 0.39 -13.84 9.19
CA ALA A 191 0.55 -13.98 7.75
C ALA A 191 1.45 -15.17 7.38
N ASP A 192 2.56 -15.32 8.09
CA ASP A 192 3.49 -16.45 7.93
C ASP A 192 2.83 -17.79 8.28
N LYS A 193 2.25 -17.92 9.48
CA LYS A 193 1.61 -19.17 9.95
C LYS A 193 0.41 -19.59 9.11
N GLU A 194 -0.38 -18.62 8.63
CA GLU A 194 -1.56 -18.88 7.82
C GLU A 194 -1.25 -18.91 6.32
N HIS A 195 0.00 -18.68 5.92
CA HIS A 195 0.43 -18.63 4.52
C HIS A 195 -0.40 -17.66 3.67
N VAL A 196 -0.60 -16.44 4.19
CA VAL A 196 -1.31 -15.35 3.51
C VAL A 196 -0.37 -14.16 3.29
N GLY A 197 -0.78 -13.20 2.45
CA GLY A 197 0.04 -12.00 2.23
C GLY A 197 0.03 -11.07 3.44
N PHE A 198 0.98 -10.15 3.49
CA PHE A 198 1.07 -9.13 4.53
C PHE A 198 1.27 -7.74 3.91
N ALA A 199 0.57 -6.74 4.44
CA ALA A 199 0.78 -5.33 4.11
C ALA A 199 1.29 -4.57 5.33
N ASP A 200 2.51 -4.05 5.23
CA ASP A 200 3.07 -3.21 6.28
C ASP A 200 2.61 -1.76 6.10
N VAL A 201 1.62 -1.35 6.88
CA VAL A 201 1.14 0.03 6.92
C VAL A 201 1.90 0.83 7.97
N PHE A 202 2.27 0.20 9.09
CA PHE A 202 2.81 0.86 10.26
C PHE A 202 4.16 1.50 9.97
N TRP A 203 5.11 0.72 9.45
CA TRP A 203 6.47 1.22 9.28
C TRP A 203 6.56 2.33 8.24
N PRO A 204 5.95 2.19 7.03
CA PRO A 204 5.94 3.27 6.05
C PRO A 204 5.27 4.53 6.58
N MET A 205 4.15 4.44 7.31
CA MET A 205 3.50 5.62 7.88
C MET A 205 4.38 6.31 8.93
N LEU A 206 4.99 5.54 9.84
CA LEU A 206 5.83 6.09 10.90
C LEU A 206 7.04 6.83 10.29
N THR A 207 7.75 6.21 9.35
CA THR A 207 8.94 6.82 8.74
C THR A 207 8.58 7.95 7.78
N ALA A 208 7.48 7.85 7.03
CA ALA A 208 6.99 8.94 6.18
C ALA A 208 6.55 10.16 6.99
N GLY A 209 5.95 9.95 8.17
CA GLY A 209 5.63 11.04 9.09
C GLY A 209 6.85 11.79 9.58
N ILE A 210 7.88 11.06 9.98
CA ILE A 210 9.17 11.63 10.39
C ILE A 210 9.81 12.41 9.25
N GLU A 211 9.83 11.85 8.04
CA GLU A 211 10.39 12.50 6.86
C GLU A 211 9.59 13.74 6.46
N GLY A 212 8.25 13.66 6.45
CA GLY A 212 7.38 14.80 6.19
C GLY A 212 7.61 15.95 7.17
N GLN A 213 7.87 15.64 8.44
CA GLN A 213 8.22 16.66 9.43
C GLN A 213 9.56 17.33 9.17
N LYS A 214 10.57 16.56 8.74
CA LYS A 214 11.91 17.09 8.39
C LYS A 214 11.87 17.92 7.12
N ARG A 215 11.17 17.43 6.08
CA ARG A 215 11.16 18.01 4.74
C ARG A 215 10.18 19.17 4.58
N TYR A 216 9.03 19.14 5.26
CA TYR A 216 7.93 20.07 5.01
C TYR A 216 7.63 21.00 6.17
N ALA A 217 7.28 20.47 7.34
CA ALA A 217 7.01 21.28 8.52
C ALA A 217 6.99 20.46 9.81
N PRO A 218 7.44 20.98 10.97
CA PRO A 218 7.41 20.25 12.24
C PRO A 218 6.02 19.72 12.67
N ASN A 219 4.95 20.37 12.22
CA ASN A 219 3.57 19.98 12.50
C ASN A 219 2.92 19.13 11.40
N TYR A 220 3.69 18.67 10.40
CA TYR A 220 3.19 17.75 9.36
C TYR A 220 2.63 16.48 10.02
N ALA A 221 1.35 16.20 9.77
CA ALA A 221 0.58 15.22 10.51
C ALA A 221 0.14 14.07 9.59
N ILE A 222 1.06 13.14 9.30
CA ILE A 222 0.77 11.96 8.45
C ILE A 222 -0.39 11.12 9.00
N SER A 223 -0.51 11.04 10.34
CA SER A 223 -1.58 10.33 11.04
C SER A 223 -2.79 11.23 11.33
N GLY A 224 -2.87 12.43 10.75
CA GLY A 224 -3.94 13.39 10.98
C GLY A 224 -3.73 14.31 12.18
N GLY A 225 -4.52 15.39 12.21
CA GLY A 225 -4.45 16.40 13.27
C GLY A 225 -4.87 15.88 14.65
N ASP A 226 -5.69 14.83 14.70
CA ASP A 226 -6.05 14.13 15.94
C ASP A 226 -5.06 13.01 16.31
N ARG A 227 -4.03 12.80 15.48
CA ARG A 227 -2.96 11.81 15.57
C ARG A 227 -3.38 10.38 15.25
N VAL A 228 -4.62 10.15 14.81
CA VAL A 228 -5.16 8.83 14.50
C VAL A 228 -5.65 8.73 13.06
N HIS A 229 -6.42 9.71 12.59
CA HIS A 229 -7.14 9.66 11.31
C HIS A 229 -6.41 10.45 10.20
N PRO A 230 -5.71 9.76 9.28
CA PRO A 230 -4.87 10.42 8.27
C PRO A 230 -5.63 11.34 7.32
N GLY A 231 -4.90 12.32 6.77
CA GLY A 231 -5.28 13.07 5.57
C GLY A 231 -4.83 12.38 4.28
N GLY A 232 -4.88 13.10 3.16
CA GLY A 232 -4.56 12.54 1.83
C GLY A 232 -3.16 11.93 1.71
N ALA A 233 -2.14 12.51 2.36
CA ALA A 233 -0.78 11.98 2.31
C ALA A 233 -0.67 10.63 3.02
N GLY A 234 -1.22 10.52 4.23
CA GLY A 234 -1.19 9.27 5.00
C GLY A 234 -2.04 8.18 4.37
N HIS A 235 -3.23 8.51 3.86
CA HIS A 235 -4.07 7.56 3.11
C HIS A 235 -3.39 7.05 1.84
N LEU A 236 -2.59 7.86 1.15
CA LEU A 236 -1.78 7.36 0.04
C LEU A 236 -0.69 6.40 0.54
N VAL A 237 0.03 6.71 1.63
CA VAL A 237 1.03 5.77 2.18
C VAL A 237 0.41 4.42 2.54
N MET A 238 -0.80 4.42 3.09
CA MET A 238 -1.58 3.20 3.34
C MET A 238 -1.92 2.46 2.04
N ALA A 239 -2.47 3.16 1.05
CA ALA A 239 -2.82 2.57 -0.25
C ALA A 239 -1.59 1.99 -0.96
N TYR A 240 -0.44 2.69 -0.89
CA TYR A 240 0.84 2.20 -1.40
C TYR A 240 1.22 0.85 -0.79
N ALA A 241 1.16 0.72 0.54
CA ALA A 241 1.47 -0.53 1.23
C ALA A 241 0.58 -1.69 0.77
N PHE A 242 -0.73 -1.45 0.65
CA PHE A 242 -1.65 -2.48 0.18
C PHE A 242 -1.48 -2.82 -1.31
N LEU A 243 -1.37 -1.84 -2.19
CA LEU A 243 -1.16 -2.07 -3.63
C LEU A 243 0.14 -2.84 -3.89
N LYS A 244 1.23 -2.51 -3.16
CA LYS A 244 2.47 -3.29 -3.18
C LYS A 244 2.23 -4.72 -2.71
N SER A 245 1.56 -4.93 -1.58
CA SER A 245 1.30 -6.28 -1.05
C SER A 245 0.40 -7.15 -1.95
N LEU A 246 -0.42 -6.53 -2.80
CA LEU A 246 -1.20 -7.20 -3.84
C LEU A 246 -0.34 -7.64 -5.03
N GLY A 247 0.95 -7.28 -5.05
CA GLY A 247 1.91 -7.67 -6.09
C GLY A 247 1.83 -6.82 -7.36
N LEU A 248 1.26 -5.62 -7.28
CA LEU A 248 1.22 -4.70 -8.41
C LEU A 248 2.63 -4.13 -8.66
N ASP A 249 3.05 -4.13 -9.93
CA ASP A 249 4.40 -3.74 -10.33
C ASP A 249 4.50 -2.28 -10.77
N GLY A 250 3.37 -1.61 -11.06
CA GLY A 250 3.33 -0.23 -11.49
C GLY A 250 3.74 0.04 -12.93
N ASP A 251 3.88 -0.97 -13.78
CA ASP A 251 4.17 -0.78 -15.20
C ASP A 251 2.90 -0.39 -15.96
N VAL A 252 2.64 0.93 -16.02
CA VAL A 252 1.51 1.49 -16.77
C VAL A 252 1.80 1.42 -18.27
N GLY A 253 3.03 1.69 -18.68
CA GLY A 253 3.47 1.48 -20.05
C GLY A 253 4.73 2.24 -20.41
N THR A 254 5.25 1.96 -21.60
CA THR A 254 6.40 2.65 -22.18
C THR A 254 6.07 3.12 -23.59
N ILE A 255 6.34 4.38 -23.88
CA ILE A 255 6.26 5.00 -25.20
C ILE A 255 7.70 5.21 -25.67
N THR A 256 8.09 4.60 -26.79
CA THR A 256 9.42 4.77 -27.38
C THR A 256 9.32 5.54 -28.68
N VAL A 257 10.03 6.67 -28.79
CA VAL A 257 10.03 7.57 -29.95
C VAL A 257 11.41 7.59 -30.59
N ASP A 258 11.48 7.49 -31.92
CA ASP A 258 12.67 7.83 -32.67
C ASP A 258 12.76 9.35 -32.81
N LEU A 259 13.75 10.00 -32.18
CA LEU A 259 13.86 11.46 -32.15
C LEU A 259 14.40 12.06 -33.46
N LYS A 260 14.85 11.23 -34.41
CA LYS A 260 15.26 11.65 -35.76
C LYS A 260 14.28 11.20 -36.84
N GLY A 261 13.37 10.28 -36.53
CA GLY A 261 12.42 9.71 -37.47
C GLY A 261 10.98 9.96 -37.09
N ASP A 262 10.07 9.67 -38.01
CA ASP A 262 8.62 9.75 -37.78
C ASP A 262 8.07 8.38 -37.30
N LYS A 263 8.70 7.81 -36.28
CA LYS A 263 8.35 6.47 -35.76
C LYS A 263 8.26 6.45 -34.24
N ALA A 264 7.24 5.77 -33.74
CA ALA A 264 7.09 5.47 -32.33
C ALA A 264 6.49 4.07 -32.14
N THR A 265 6.72 3.50 -30.96
CA THR A 265 6.11 2.25 -30.49
C THR A 265 5.62 2.44 -29.06
N ALA A 266 4.65 1.64 -28.64
CA ALA A 266 4.16 1.67 -27.27
C ALA A 266 3.89 0.24 -26.77
N THR A 267 4.00 0.03 -25.46
CA THR A 267 3.73 -1.27 -24.83
C THR A 267 2.23 -1.50 -24.60
N LYS A 268 1.87 -2.68 -24.08
CA LYS A 268 0.48 -3.10 -23.82
C LYS A 268 -0.31 -1.98 -23.12
N GLY A 269 -1.54 -1.78 -23.60
CA GLY A 269 -2.45 -0.74 -23.09
C GLY A 269 -2.35 0.58 -23.84
N HIS A 270 -1.41 0.71 -24.78
CA HIS A 270 -1.21 1.91 -25.59
C HIS A 270 -1.00 1.54 -27.06
N GLU A 271 -1.67 2.25 -27.94
CA GLU A 271 -1.59 2.11 -29.40
C GLU A 271 -1.10 3.43 -30.01
N VAL A 272 -0.04 3.36 -30.83
CA VAL A 272 0.46 4.51 -31.59
C VAL A 272 -0.44 4.70 -32.81
N LEU A 273 -1.20 5.79 -32.82
CA LEU A 273 -2.09 6.15 -33.93
C LEU A 273 -1.33 6.89 -35.04
N SER A 274 -0.41 7.77 -34.65
CA SER A 274 0.48 8.48 -35.58
C SER A 274 1.74 8.92 -34.87
N ALA A 275 2.85 8.95 -35.60
CA ALA A 275 4.10 9.55 -35.17
C ALA A 275 4.67 10.37 -36.34
N GLY A 276 5.01 11.63 -36.09
CA GLY A 276 5.69 12.46 -37.06
C GLY A 276 5.66 13.94 -36.73
N GLY A 277 6.60 14.71 -37.31
CA GLY A 277 6.65 16.16 -37.10
C GLY A 277 6.88 16.58 -35.64
N GLY A 278 7.49 15.71 -34.83
CA GLY A 278 7.68 15.92 -33.39
C GLY A 278 6.46 15.62 -32.52
N GLU A 279 5.39 15.04 -33.08
CA GLU A 279 4.18 14.64 -32.35
C GLU A 279 3.99 13.12 -32.37
N VAL A 280 3.52 12.55 -31.25
CA VAL A 280 3.04 11.17 -31.17
C VAL A 280 1.62 11.18 -30.61
N LYS A 281 0.68 10.59 -31.35
CA LYS A 281 -0.72 10.43 -30.91
C LYS A 281 -0.94 9.00 -30.46
N LEU A 282 -1.56 8.84 -29.29
CA LEU A 282 -1.79 7.56 -28.64
C LEU A 282 -3.27 7.35 -28.37
N LYS A 283 -3.73 6.11 -28.53
CA LYS A 283 -4.96 5.61 -27.89
C LYS A 283 -4.55 4.74 -26.72
N SER A 284 -5.10 5.00 -25.53
CA SER A 284 -4.75 4.27 -24.31
C SER A 284 -5.98 3.61 -23.70
N THR A 285 -5.83 2.36 -23.24
CA THR A 285 -6.88 1.62 -22.51
C THR A 285 -6.61 1.57 -21.00
N ARG A 286 -5.42 2.00 -20.57
CA ARG A 286 -5.01 2.21 -19.17
C ARG A 286 -4.14 3.46 -19.08
N TYR A 287 -4.04 4.07 -17.91
CA TYR A 287 -3.30 5.32 -17.72
C TYR A 287 -2.84 5.50 -16.28
N PRO A 288 -1.84 6.37 -16.03
CA PRO A 288 -1.28 6.52 -14.68
C PRO A 288 -2.30 7.08 -13.70
N TYR A 289 -2.09 6.76 -12.43
CA TYR A 289 -2.79 7.40 -11.32
C TYR A 289 -2.41 8.89 -11.30
N CYS A 290 -3.40 9.77 -11.39
CA CYS A 290 -3.18 11.21 -11.44
C CYS A 290 -3.45 11.82 -10.06
N ALA A 291 -2.53 12.63 -9.55
CA ALA A 291 -2.75 13.38 -8.33
C ALA A 291 -2.13 14.78 -8.44
N THR A 292 -2.94 15.79 -8.15
CA THR A 292 -2.52 17.18 -8.04
C THR A 292 -2.55 17.62 -6.57
N GLY A 293 -2.10 18.84 -6.30
CA GLY A 293 -2.09 19.41 -4.96
C GLY A 293 -0.69 19.79 -4.47
N ASP A 294 -0.65 20.45 -3.32
CA ASP A 294 0.58 20.90 -2.67
C ASP A 294 1.41 19.70 -2.17
N LEU A 295 2.70 19.69 -2.47
CA LEU A 295 3.64 18.67 -2.00
C LEU A 295 3.91 18.77 -0.50
N LYS A 296 3.62 19.91 0.13
CA LYS A 296 3.92 20.18 1.54
C LYS A 296 2.73 19.97 2.48
N SER A 297 1.55 19.70 1.94
CA SER A 297 0.33 19.50 2.73
C SER A 297 0.09 18.02 3.03
N ASP A 298 -0.09 17.66 4.30
CA ASP A 298 -0.50 16.31 4.73
C ASP A 298 -1.92 15.93 4.27
N GLY A 299 -2.74 16.91 3.90
CA GLY A 299 -4.02 16.71 3.22
C GLY A 299 -3.91 16.29 1.75
N SER A 300 -2.72 16.37 1.15
CA SER A 300 -2.51 16.15 -0.28
C SER A 300 -2.02 14.72 -0.59
N ILE A 301 -2.72 14.03 -1.49
CA ILE A 301 -2.30 12.74 -2.04
C ILE A 301 -0.90 12.87 -2.67
N ARG A 302 -0.64 13.97 -3.39
CA ARG A 302 0.65 14.21 -4.05
C ARG A 302 1.80 14.36 -3.05
N SER A 303 1.53 14.90 -1.85
CA SER A 303 2.52 14.94 -0.78
C SER A 303 2.90 13.53 -0.33
N GLY A 304 1.92 12.64 -0.13
CA GLY A 304 2.19 11.24 0.15
C GLY A 304 3.06 10.57 -0.91
N MET A 305 2.84 10.88 -2.20
CA MET A 305 3.56 10.26 -3.32
C MET A 305 5.04 10.61 -3.33
N SER A 306 5.41 11.69 -2.64
CA SER A 306 6.78 12.15 -2.46
C SER A 306 7.49 11.57 -1.24
N LEU A 307 6.74 10.92 -0.34
CA LEU A 307 7.23 10.33 0.91
C LEU A 307 7.44 8.81 0.83
N VAL A 308 6.80 8.16 -0.13
CA VAL A 308 7.03 6.76 -0.51
C VAL A 308 7.34 6.70 -2.00
N PRO A 309 8.02 5.67 -2.52
CA PRO A 309 8.40 5.60 -3.93
C PRO A 309 7.21 5.24 -4.85
N PHE A 310 6.04 5.89 -4.68
CA PHE A 310 4.80 5.57 -5.39
C PHE A 310 4.96 5.67 -6.91
N ASN A 311 5.48 6.78 -7.42
CA ASN A 311 5.67 6.93 -8.87
C ASN A 311 6.71 5.96 -9.43
N LYS A 312 7.76 5.69 -8.66
CA LYS A 312 8.80 4.74 -9.04
C LYS A 312 8.30 3.30 -9.06
N GLU A 313 7.45 2.89 -8.12
CA GLU A 313 7.11 1.48 -7.90
C GLU A 313 5.69 1.09 -8.33
N LEU A 314 4.76 2.04 -8.42
CA LEU A 314 3.36 1.78 -8.73
C LEU A 314 2.83 2.61 -9.91
N ASN A 315 3.53 3.61 -10.42
CA ASN A 315 2.92 4.55 -11.38
C ASN A 315 3.89 5.02 -12.45
N ARG A 316 4.37 4.10 -13.29
CA ARG A 316 5.34 4.37 -14.35
C ARG A 316 4.70 4.37 -15.74
N LEU A 317 4.50 5.56 -16.30
CA LEU A 317 4.27 5.76 -17.73
C LEU A 317 5.53 6.38 -18.33
N THR A 318 6.39 5.54 -18.90
CA THR A 318 7.75 5.93 -19.29
C THR A 318 7.82 6.42 -20.74
N LEU A 319 8.50 7.54 -20.98
CA LEU A 319 8.88 8.00 -22.31
C LEU A 319 10.36 7.71 -22.55
N VAL A 320 10.66 6.99 -23.63
CA VAL A 320 12.01 6.69 -24.10
C VAL A 320 12.25 7.36 -25.45
N GLY A 321 13.34 8.11 -25.57
CA GLY A 321 13.78 8.71 -26.82
C GLY A 321 15.02 8.03 -27.38
N LYS A 322 14.98 7.61 -28.64
CA LYS A 322 16.11 6.97 -29.35
C LYS A 322 16.65 7.88 -30.44
N ASN A 323 17.87 7.58 -30.90
CA ASN A 323 18.50 8.24 -32.05
C ASN A 323 18.58 9.77 -31.94
N ALA A 324 18.84 10.31 -30.75
CA ALA A 324 18.87 11.75 -30.52
C ALA A 324 19.80 12.50 -31.51
N GLY A 325 19.29 13.59 -32.11
CA GLY A 325 20.05 14.54 -32.93
C GLY A 325 20.45 15.82 -32.20
N ALA A 326 19.70 16.21 -31.17
CA ALA A 326 20.00 17.30 -30.26
C ALA A 326 20.42 16.79 -28.87
N THR A 327 21.07 17.65 -28.09
CA THR A 327 21.48 17.36 -26.70
C THR A 327 20.36 17.52 -25.69
N LYS A 328 19.32 18.30 -26.02
CA LYS A 328 18.13 18.54 -25.20
C LYS A 328 16.86 18.54 -26.04
N TYR A 329 15.77 18.14 -25.41
CA TYR A 329 14.44 18.08 -25.98
C TYR A 329 13.45 18.71 -25.02
N LYS A 330 12.48 19.43 -25.57
CA LYS A 330 11.29 19.84 -24.84
C LYS A 330 10.21 18.81 -25.12
N VAL A 331 9.69 18.18 -24.07
CA VAL A 331 8.54 17.28 -24.14
C VAL A 331 7.33 18.05 -23.63
N THR A 332 6.28 18.08 -24.44
CA THR A 332 5.00 18.70 -24.10
C THR A 332 3.95 17.60 -23.95
N TRP A 333 3.21 17.61 -22.84
CA TRP A 333 2.13 16.66 -22.59
C TRP A 333 0.95 17.38 -21.95
N GLY A 334 -0.18 17.42 -22.66
CA GLY A 334 -1.28 18.31 -22.30
C GLY A 334 -0.84 19.78 -22.42
N THR A 335 -1.02 20.54 -21.34
CA THR A 335 -0.67 21.96 -21.28
C THR A 335 0.71 22.23 -20.67
N GLU A 336 1.39 21.19 -20.17
CA GLU A 336 2.67 21.31 -19.47
C GLU A 336 3.84 20.94 -20.39
N SER A 337 5.03 21.46 -20.09
CA SER A 337 6.26 21.17 -20.85
C SER A 337 7.47 21.08 -19.94
N HIS A 338 8.27 20.04 -20.13
CA HIS A 338 9.52 19.81 -19.42
C HIS A 338 10.69 19.67 -20.40
N SER A 339 11.89 20.02 -19.95
CA SER A 339 13.11 19.87 -20.75
C SER A 339 13.95 18.71 -20.23
N TYR A 340 14.35 17.83 -21.14
CA TYR A 340 15.15 16.65 -20.85
C TYR A 340 16.41 16.63 -21.71
N THR A 341 17.49 16.09 -21.18
CA THR A 341 18.66 15.74 -21.98
C THR A 341 18.36 14.52 -22.85
N ALA A 342 19.11 14.38 -23.94
CA ALA A 342 19.10 13.17 -24.76
C ALA A 342 19.36 11.90 -23.92
N GLU A 343 20.25 12.00 -22.93
CA GLU A 343 20.60 10.91 -22.03
C GLU A 343 19.43 10.52 -21.13
N GLN A 344 18.73 11.49 -20.52
CA GLN A 344 17.54 11.21 -19.71
C GLN A 344 16.46 10.51 -20.54
N LEU A 345 16.20 10.98 -21.76
CA LEU A 345 15.24 10.32 -22.65
C LEU A 345 15.70 8.94 -23.08
N ALA A 346 17.00 8.73 -23.32
CA ALA A 346 17.53 7.42 -23.68
C ALA A 346 17.37 6.39 -22.53
N HIS A 347 17.53 6.82 -21.28
CA HIS A 347 17.29 5.99 -20.10
C HIS A 347 15.80 5.78 -19.82
N GLY A 348 14.96 6.74 -20.19
CA GLY A 348 13.53 6.75 -19.94
C GLY A 348 13.15 7.68 -18.79
N VAL A 349 12.15 8.54 -19.02
CA VAL A 349 11.61 9.47 -18.02
C VAL A 349 10.18 9.08 -17.65
N ASN A 350 9.81 9.16 -16.38
CA ASN A 350 8.45 8.83 -15.94
C ASN A 350 7.53 10.04 -16.09
N LEU A 351 6.69 10.03 -17.13
CA LEU A 351 5.76 11.12 -17.42
C LEU A 351 4.76 11.34 -16.27
N ALA A 352 4.34 10.27 -15.59
CA ALA A 352 3.39 10.37 -14.49
C ALA A 352 3.94 11.11 -13.25
N ASP A 353 5.26 11.12 -13.08
CA ASP A 353 5.93 11.83 -11.98
C ASP A 353 6.15 13.31 -12.30
N ASP A 354 6.63 13.57 -13.52
CA ASP A 354 7.02 14.91 -13.95
C ASP A 354 5.81 15.80 -14.27
N PHE A 355 4.73 15.24 -14.81
CA PHE A 355 3.55 15.98 -15.29
C PHE A 355 2.34 15.77 -14.36
N ALA A 356 2.19 16.68 -13.41
CA ALA A 356 1.13 16.60 -12.39
C ALA A 356 -0.27 16.74 -13.00
N VAL A 357 -0.38 17.64 -13.97
CA VAL A 357 -1.58 17.83 -14.78
C VAL A 357 -1.26 17.34 -16.18
N ASN A 358 -1.97 16.31 -16.62
CA ASN A 358 -1.70 15.66 -17.90
C ASN A 358 -3.04 15.32 -18.59
N PRO A 359 -3.01 14.88 -19.86
CA PRO A 359 -4.22 14.56 -20.63
C PRO A 359 -5.15 13.53 -20.00
N PHE A 360 -4.68 12.72 -19.04
CA PHE A 360 -5.53 11.76 -18.33
C PHE A 360 -6.21 12.35 -17.09
N SER A 361 -5.80 13.52 -16.60
CA SER A 361 -6.29 14.08 -15.33
C SER A 361 -7.81 14.27 -15.31
N GLU A 362 -8.43 14.73 -16.40
CA GLU A 362 -9.89 14.90 -16.45
C GLU A 362 -10.63 13.56 -16.39
N ALA A 363 -10.19 12.57 -17.18
CA ALA A 363 -10.77 11.23 -17.18
C ALA A 363 -10.57 10.53 -15.84
N PHE A 364 -9.38 10.64 -15.26
CA PHE A 364 -9.06 10.16 -13.93
C PHE A 364 -10.04 10.73 -12.89
N ASN A 365 -10.24 12.05 -12.86
CA ASN A 365 -11.12 12.70 -11.89
C ASN A 365 -12.57 12.21 -12.01
N LYS A 366 -13.05 11.88 -13.22
CA LYS A 366 -14.39 11.30 -13.43
C LYS A 366 -14.50 9.90 -12.81
N VAL A 367 -13.50 9.04 -13.02
CA VAL A 367 -13.46 7.70 -12.41
C VAL A 367 -13.38 7.82 -10.89
N ASP A 368 -12.47 8.65 -10.39
CA ASP A 368 -12.25 8.84 -8.96
C ASP A 368 -13.48 9.43 -8.24
N ALA A 369 -14.24 10.30 -8.91
CA ALA A 369 -15.53 10.80 -8.41
C ALA A 369 -16.61 9.70 -8.40
N ALA A 370 -16.67 8.85 -9.42
CA ALA A 370 -17.60 7.73 -9.48
C ALA A 370 -17.31 6.68 -8.38
N VAL A 371 -16.03 6.37 -8.14
CA VAL A 371 -15.60 5.50 -7.04
C VAL A 371 -16.01 6.09 -5.70
N ALA A 372 -15.77 7.38 -5.46
CA ALA A 372 -16.18 8.05 -4.23
C ALA A 372 -17.69 8.00 -4.00
N ALA A 373 -18.48 8.31 -5.04
CA ALA A 373 -19.93 8.25 -4.98
C ALA A 373 -20.41 6.82 -4.64
N LYS A 374 -19.81 5.81 -5.27
CA LYS A 374 -20.12 4.40 -5.01
C LYS A 374 -19.79 3.99 -3.57
N GLN A 375 -18.58 4.28 -3.08
CA GLN A 375 -18.17 3.94 -1.70
C GLN A 375 -18.98 4.73 -0.64
N GLY A 376 -19.63 5.83 -1.02
CA GLY A 376 -20.62 6.52 -0.19
C GLY A 376 -21.74 5.61 0.33
N TYR A 377 -22.08 4.54 -0.41
CA TYR A 377 -23.11 3.55 -0.07
C TYR A 377 -22.56 2.28 0.61
N GLU A 378 -21.26 2.22 0.90
CA GLU A 378 -20.59 1.06 1.50
C GLU A 378 -20.24 1.32 2.97
N THR A 379 -20.28 0.26 3.79
CA THR A 379 -19.82 0.11 5.18
C THR A 379 -19.81 -1.35 5.59
#